data_AF-A0A7K3X3C3-F1
#
_entry.id   AF-A0A7K3X3C3-F1
#
_cell.length_a   1.000
_cell.length_b   1.000
_cell.length_c   1.000
_cell.angle_alpha   90.00
_cell.angle_beta   90.00
_cell.angle_gamma   90.00
#
_symmetry.space_group_name_H-M   'P 1'
#
loop_
_entity.id
_entity.type
_entity.pdbx_description
1 polymer ?
#
loop_
_entity_poly.entity_id
_entity_poly.type
_entity_poly.pdbx_seq_one_letter_code
_entity_poly.pdbx_strand_id
1 'polypeptide(L)'
;MSARVRAPELRGRAWLNTGGKDVTLADLRGRITVLDFWTFCCINCLHVLDELRPLEERYGDVLVVIGVHSPKFEHEKDADALAAAVERYGVHHPVLDDPELDMWQQYAAKAWPTLAVVDPEGYVVATMAGEGHAEGLAKLIDELIATHEAKGTLHRGEGPYVPPAEPETTLRFPGKAVVLDGGNLLVSDSARHSLVELAPDGEQVLRRIGSGARGHADGPADTATFAEPQGLCLLPEHVAEVAGYHVVVADTVNHLLRGVRLDTGEVVTVTGTGRQWRSTVDDHAHDATSVDLSSPWDVAWYDDRVVIAMAGIHQLWWFDPIKRTAGVYAGTTVEALRDGPLPDVWMAQPSGLSVSVDGSRLWIADSETSAVRYVEDGVLHTAVGQGLFDFGHVDGPAERALLQHPLGVCALPDGSVLVADTYNGAVRRFDPATGQVGTVADGLAEPSDLVLTPGGDVLVVESAAHRLTRLAPGALTAAGASTVDGPRHRLERKPTDVAAGELTLDVIFTPAPGQKLDETYGPSTRLVVSASPPELLVEGAGTTTDLSRRLVVDGAVAQGVLQVTAQAATCDADVEHAACHLTRQDWGVPVRVVADGARRLPLVLRGMDQG
;
A
#
# COMPACT_ATOMS: atom_id res chain seq x y z
N MET A 1 5.42 -23.04 33.05
CA MET A 1 5.84 -21.66 32.75
C MET A 1 6.32 -21.66 31.32
N SER A 2 5.61 -20.96 30.43
CA SER A 2 6.13 -20.72 29.08
C SER A 2 7.41 -19.89 29.18
N ALA A 3 8.40 -20.15 28.35
CA ALA A 3 9.63 -19.37 28.32
C ALA A 3 9.31 -17.95 27.81
N ARG A 4 9.64 -16.91 28.58
CA ARG A 4 9.50 -15.50 28.15
C ARG A 4 10.68 -15.15 27.23
N VAL A 5 10.40 -14.52 26.10
CA VAL A 5 11.41 -14.05 25.14
C VAL A 5 11.74 -12.60 25.46
N ARG A 6 13.02 -12.28 25.69
CA ARG A 6 13.45 -10.88 25.82
C ARG A 6 13.48 -10.22 24.45
N ALA A 7 13.04 -8.97 24.38
CA ALA A 7 13.18 -8.16 23.19
C ALA A 7 14.68 -7.99 22.82
N PRO A 8 15.08 -8.30 21.57
CA PRO A 8 16.41 -7.95 21.05
C PRO A 8 16.66 -6.44 21.11
N GLU A 9 17.91 -6.04 21.39
CA GLU A 9 18.27 -4.61 21.43
C GLU A 9 18.04 -3.92 20.08
N LEU A 10 17.57 -2.67 20.11
CA LEU A 10 17.27 -1.89 18.92
C LEU A 10 18.57 -1.43 18.25
N ARG A 11 18.80 -1.84 17.00
CA ARG A 11 19.99 -1.51 16.22
C ARG A 11 19.60 -1.22 14.78
N GLY A 12 20.17 -0.17 14.22
CA GLY A 12 19.93 0.23 12.84
C GLY A 12 20.95 1.26 12.42
N ARG A 13 20.86 1.74 11.18
CA ARG A 13 21.77 2.72 10.60
C ARG A 13 21.60 4.09 11.27
N ALA A 14 20.37 4.51 11.51
CA ALA A 14 20.01 5.82 12.03
C ALA A 14 18.62 5.83 12.68
N TRP A 15 18.32 6.92 13.39
CA TRP A 15 17.02 7.23 13.95
C TRP A 15 16.46 8.52 13.34
N LEU A 16 15.18 8.50 12.98
CA LEU A 16 14.39 9.68 12.64
C LEU A 16 13.40 9.99 13.77
N ASN A 17 12.96 11.24 13.85
CA ASN A 17 12.00 11.71 14.84
C ASN A 17 12.44 11.54 16.31
N THR A 18 13.75 11.58 16.60
CA THR A 18 14.31 11.48 17.96
C THR A 18 15.19 12.68 18.36
N GLY A 19 15.27 13.70 17.50
CA GLY A 19 16.15 14.86 17.71
C GLY A 19 17.64 14.49 17.67
N GLY A 20 18.00 13.48 16.87
CA GLY A 20 19.38 13.01 16.70
C GLY A 20 19.89 12.13 17.83
N LYS A 21 19.00 11.54 18.63
CA LYS A 21 19.36 10.61 19.72
C LYS A 21 19.04 9.18 19.33
N ASP A 22 19.95 8.28 19.66
CA ASP A 22 19.67 6.85 19.61
C ASP A 22 18.72 6.47 20.74
N VAL A 23 17.73 5.62 20.43
CA VAL A 23 16.80 5.07 21.40
C VAL A 23 17.17 3.61 21.68
N THR A 24 17.34 3.25 22.95
CA THR A 24 17.64 1.88 23.38
C THR A 24 16.46 1.26 24.11
N LEU A 25 16.40 -0.08 24.20
CA LEU A 25 15.40 -0.75 25.04
C LEU A 25 15.52 -0.37 26.53
N ALA A 26 16.69 0.07 26.98
CA ALA A 26 16.88 0.55 28.34
C ALA A 26 16.13 1.87 28.58
N ASP A 27 16.09 2.77 27.60
CA ASP A 27 15.37 4.05 27.66
C ASP A 27 13.85 3.85 27.69
N LEU A 28 13.38 2.74 27.12
CA LEU A 28 11.96 2.37 27.04
C LEU A 28 11.47 1.57 28.25
N ARG A 29 12.33 1.29 29.23
CA ARG A 29 11.92 0.53 30.43
C ARG A 29 10.82 1.25 31.20
N GLY A 30 9.80 0.48 31.56
CA GLY A 30 8.60 1.00 32.20
C GLY A 30 7.52 1.44 31.21
N ARG A 31 7.76 1.36 29.90
CA ARG A 31 6.79 1.69 28.85
C ARG A 31 6.33 0.44 28.12
N ILE A 32 5.11 0.46 27.61
CA ILE A 32 4.69 -0.51 26.61
C ILE A 32 5.28 -0.03 25.28
N THR A 33 5.98 -0.90 24.56
CA THR A 33 6.56 -0.54 23.26
C THR A 33 5.91 -1.38 22.16
N VAL A 34 5.48 -0.74 21.08
CA VAL A 34 5.04 -1.43 19.86
C VAL A 34 6.07 -1.15 18.78
N LEU A 35 6.71 -2.21 18.28
CA LEU A 35 7.58 -2.13 17.12
C LEU A 35 6.76 -2.46 15.89
N ASP A 36 6.70 -1.54 14.93
CA ASP A 36 6.04 -1.73 13.65
C ASP A 36 7.09 -1.99 12.56
N PHE A 37 7.20 -3.22 12.08
CA PHE A 37 8.08 -3.59 10.97
C PHE A 37 7.38 -3.25 9.66
N TRP A 38 7.79 -2.14 9.05
CA TRP A 38 7.08 -1.53 7.93
C TRP A 38 8.03 -1.15 6.78
N THR A 39 7.45 -0.93 5.61
CA THR A 39 8.12 -0.41 4.42
C THR A 39 7.17 0.59 3.78
N PHE A 40 7.68 1.67 3.20
CA PHE A 40 6.82 2.80 2.82
C PHE A 40 6.14 2.63 1.46
N CYS A 41 6.50 1.61 0.68
CA CYS A 41 5.78 1.26 -0.56
C CYS A 41 4.47 0.52 -0.31
N CYS A 42 4.38 -0.25 0.79
CA CYS A 42 3.34 -1.25 0.98
C CYS A 42 2.06 -0.63 1.55
N ILE A 43 0.95 -0.77 0.84
CA ILE A 43 -0.34 -0.21 1.25
C ILE A 43 -0.84 -0.75 2.60
N ASN A 44 -0.56 -2.03 2.90
CA ASN A 44 -0.92 -2.63 4.19
C ASN A 44 -0.17 -1.95 5.35
N CYS A 45 1.09 -1.54 5.13
CA CYS A 45 1.84 -0.78 6.13
C CYS A 45 1.23 0.61 6.35
N LEU A 46 0.81 1.28 5.27
CA LEU A 46 0.18 2.60 5.37
C LEU A 46 -1.14 2.55 6.14
N HIS A 47 -1.95 1.51 5.95
CA HIS A 47 -3.16 1.31 6.77
C HIS A 47 -2.83 1.10 8.26
N VAL A 48 -1.75 0.37 8.57
CA VAL A 48 -1.31 0.19 9.96
C VAL A 48 -0.85 1.49 10.60
N LEU A 49 -0.20 2.40 9.86
CA LEU A 49 0.11 3.73 10.39
C LEU A 49 -1.17 4.43 10.86
N ASP A 50 -2.24 4.38 10.07
CA ASP A 50 -3.52 5.00 10.43
C ASP A 50 -4.25 4.28 11.58
N GLU A 51 -4.08 2.96 11.71
CA GLU A 51 -4.53 2.19 12.87
C GLU A 51 -3.81 2.59 14.17
N LEU A 52 -2.52 2.95 14.08
CA LEU A 52 -1.68 3.28 15.23
C LEU A 52 -1.91 4.70 15.74
N ARG A 53 -2.25 5.68 14.89
CA ARG A 53 -2.44 7.10 15.31
C ARG A 53 -3.40 7.26 16.50
N PRO A 54 -4.62 6.68 16.51
CA PRO A 54 -5.53 6.84 17.65
C PRO A 54 -4.99 6.18 18.92
N LEU A 55 -4.15 5.14 18.80
CA LEU A 55 -3.52 4.49 19.94
C LEU A 55 -2.39 5.34 20.51
N GLU A 56 -1.58 5.97 19.65
CA GLU A 56 -0.57 6.94 20.06
C GLU A 56 -1.18 8.13 20.80
N GLU A 57 -2.27 8.69 20.27
CA GLU A 57 -3.01 9.79 20.92
C GLU A 57 -3.58 9.38 22.28
N ARG A 58 -4.20 8.18 22.35
CA ARG A 58 -4.87 7.71 23.56
C ARG A 58 -3.91 7.26 24.66
N TYR A 59 -2.80 6.62 24.29
CA TYR A 59 -1.90 5.93 25.22
C TYR A 59 -0.49 6.55 25.29
N GLY A 60 -0.25 7.70 24.66
CA GLY A 60 1.09 8.28 24.52
C GLY A 60 1.84 8.57 25.84
N ASP A 61 1.16 8.55 26.99
CA ASP A 61 1.81 8.67 28.30
C ASP A 61 2.43 7.35 28.79
N VAL A 62 2.05 6.19 28.24
CA VAL A 62 2.54 4.85 28.61
C VAL A 62 3.07 4.04 27.43
N LEU A 63 2.58 4.32 26.23
CA LEU A 63 2.94 3.66 24.97
C LEU A 63 4.08 4.41 24.30
N VAL A 64 4.96 3.68 23.62
CA VAL A 64 5.89 4.19 22.61
C VAL A 64 5.75 3.30 21.37
N VAL A 65 5.34 3.89 20.25
CA VAL A 65 5.40 3.22 18.95
C VAL A 65 6.76 3.51 18.34
N ILE A 66 7.37 2.52 17.67
CA ILE A 66 8.61 2.67 16.92
C ILE A 66 8.43 1.99 15.57
N GLY A 67 8.51 2.77 14.51
CA GLY A 67 8.55 2.24 13.15
C GLY A 67 9.93 1.69 12.86
N VAL A 68 10.07 0.38 12.67
CA VAL A 68 11.30 -0.27 12.23
C VAL A 68 11.24 -0.42 10.71
N HIS A 69 11.77 0.58 10.00
CA HIS A 69 11.73 0.62 8.54
C HIS A 69 12.64 -0.46 7.95
N SER A 70 12.01 -1.42 7.27
CA SER A 70 12.60 -2.65 6.75
C SER A 70 12.31 -2.73 5.24
N PRO A 71 13.21 -2.24 4.36
CA PRO A 71 12.88 -1.93 2.97
C PRO A 71 12.58 -3.17 2.11
N LYS A 72 11.62 -3.02 1.18
CA LYS A 72 11.33 -4.01 0.12
C LYS A 72 12.09 -3.71 -1.18
N PHE A 73 12.18 -2.45 -1.58
CA PHE A 73 12.86 -1.99 -2.79
C PHE A 73 14.22 -1.36 -2.49
N GLU A 74 15.07 -1.26 -3.51
CA GLU A 74 16.40 -0.66 -3.37
C GLU A 74 16.32 0.84 -3.02
N HIS A 75 15.39 1.57 -3.65
CA HIS A 75 15.14 2.99 -3.33
C HIS A 75 14.81 3.23 -1.86
N GLU A 76 14.09 2.30 -1.22
CA GLU A 76 13.72 2.43 0.19
C GLU A 76 14.92 2.36 1.14
N LYS A 77 16.07 1.83 0.70
CA LYS A 77 17.31 1.86 1.50
C LYS A 77 17.95 3.24 1.54
N ASP A 78 17.57 4.17 0.66
CA ASP A 78 18.05 5.54 0.69
C ASP A 78 17.50 6.27 1.94
N ALA A 79 18.39 6.87 2.72
CA ALA A 79 18.02 7.58 3.95
C ALA A 79 17.18 8.84 3.66
N ASP A 80 17.43 9.53 2.54
CA ASP A 80 16.67 10.72 2.15
C ASP A 80 15.27 10.32 1.66
N ALA A 81 15.14 9.19 0.95
CA ALA A 81 13.84 8.63 0.58
C ALA A 81 13.01 8.22 1.81
N LEU A 82 13.64 7.56 2.79
CA LEU A 82 13.00 7.24 4.06
C LEU A 82 12.53 8.52 4.79
N ALA A 83 13.37 9.54 4.87
CA ALA A 83 13.00 10.82 5.49
C ALA A 83 11.81 11.47 4.76
N ALA A 84 11.82 11.47 3.43
CA ALA A 84 10.72 11.97 2.62
C ALA A 84 9.43 11.16 2.82
N ALA A 85 9.50 9.84 2.98
CA ALA A 85 8.35 8.99 3.26
C ALA A 85 7.77 9.24 4.66
N VAL A 86 8.63 9.33 5.69
CA VAL A 86 8.24 9.70 7.06
C VAL A 86 7.50 11.03 7.09
N GLU A 87 7.97 12.02 6.33
CA GLU A 87 7.28 13.30 6.20
C GLU A 87 5.95 13.18 5.44
N ARG A 88 5.95 12.52 4.27
CA ARG A 88 4.80 12.38 3.38
C ARG A 88 3.60 11.74 4.07
N TYR A 89 3.84 10.68 4.82
CA TYR A 89 2.80 9.96 5.55
C TYR A 89 2.60 10.50 6.97
N GLY A 90 3.22 11.63 7.35
CA GLY A 90 3.03 12.25 8.66
C GLY A 90 3.29 11.30 9.83
N VAL A 91 4.38 10.54 9.79
CA VAL A 91 4.71 9.58 10.83
C VAL A 91 5.13 10.33 12.11
N HIS A 92 4.34 10.20 13.17
CA HIS A 92 4.50 10.95 14.43
C HIS A 92 5.10 10.12 15.59
N HIS A 93 5.93 9.14 15.23
CA HIS A 93 6.67 8.33 16.17
C HIS A 93 8.14 8.17 15.74
N PRO A 94 9.05 7.76 16.63
CA PRO A 94 10.43 7.42 16.29
C PRO A 94 10.50 6.35 15.20
N VAL A 95 11.41 6.53 14.25
CA VAL A 95 11.65 5.54 13.18
C VAL A 95 13.10 5.08 13.23
N LEU A 96 13.29 3.77 13.32
CA LEU A 96 14.57 3.08 13.22
C LEU A 96 14.79 2.62 11.77
N ASP A 97 15.90 3.00 11.19
CA ASP A 97 16.28 2.65 9.82
C ASP A 97 17.07 1.32 9.80
N ASP A 98 16.43 0.24 9.33
CA ASP A 98 16.95 -1.14 9.27
C ASP A 98 17.13 -1.62 7.79
N PRO A 99 18.07 -1.02 7.02
CA PRO A 99 18.18 -1.27 5.58
C PRO A 99 18.65 -2.68 5.21
N GLU A 100 19.28 -3.38 6.17
CA GLU A 100 19.82 -4.74 6.01
C GLU A 100 18.89 -5.82 6.58
N LEU A 101 17.69 -5.44 7.06
CA LEU A 101 16.70 -6.35 7.66
C LEU A 101 17.25 -7.13 8.86
N ASP A 102 18.14 -6.52 9.65
CA ASP A 102 18.74 -7.15 10.83
C ASP A 102 17.70 -7.25 11.95
N MET A 103 16.99 -6.15 12.24
CA MET A 103 15.93 -6.14 13.25
C MET A 103 14.75 -7.00 12.81
N TRP A 104 14.38 -6.93 11.54
CA TRP A 104 13.40 -7.81 10.92
C TRP A 104 13.70 -9.29 11.22
N GLN A 105 14.95 -9.71 11.04
CA GLN A 105 15.40 -11.08 11.34
C GLN A 105 15.41 -11.39 12.84
N GLN A 106 15.88 -10.49 13.69
CA GLN A 106 15.96 -10.69 15.15
C GLN A 106 14.58 -10.87 15.79
N TYR A 107 13.55 -10.22 15.24
CA TYR A 107 12.16 -10.35 15.68
C TYR A 107 11.36 -11.41 14.91
N ALA A 108 12.02 -12.13 14.00
CA ALA A 108 11.41 -13.16 13.17
C ALA A 108 10.17 -12.68 12.38
N ALA A 109 10.19 -11.42 11.93
CA ALA A 109 9.17 -10.89 11.04
C ALA A 109 9.19 -11.64 9.69
N LYS A 110 8.01 -11.85 9.10
CA LYS A 110 7.84 -12.59 7.84
C LYS A 110 6.87 -11.94 6.86
N ALA A 111 6.24 -10.84 7.26
CA ALA A 111 5.24 -10.12 6.49
C ALA A 111 5.34 -8.62 6.81
N TRP A 112 5.07 -7.81 5.79
CA TRP A 112 4.84 -6.38 5.96
C TRP A 112 3.32 -6.15 6.05
N PRO A 113 2.85 -5.37 7.04
CA PRO A 113 3.53 -5.01 8.29
C PRO A 113 3.60 -6.19 9.28
N THR A 114 4.46 -6.08 10.31
CA THR A 114 4.41 -6.94 11.50
C THR A 114 4.55 -6.07 12.75
N LEU A 115 3.62 -6.21 13.70
CA LEU A 115 3.70 -5.56 15.00
C LEU A 115 4.29 -6.51 16.04
N ALA A 116 5.27 -6.06 16.82
CA ALA A 116 5.77 -6.75 18.01
C ALA A 116 5.54 -5.89 19.26
N VAL A 117 4.85 -6.45 20.25
CA VAL A 117 4.54 -5.76 21.51
C VAL A 117 5.52 -6.19 22.59
N VAL A 118 6.18 -5.21 23.19
CA VAL A 118 7.14 -5.38 24.28
C VAL A 118 6.55 -4.79 25.56
N ASP A 119 6.55 -5.57 26.63
CA ASP A 119 6.07 -5.15 27.94
C ASP A 119 7.04 -4.18 28.66
N PRO A 120 6.60 -3.46 29.71
CA PRO A 120 7.44 -2.58 30.52
C PRO A 120 8.70 -3.22 31.15
N GLU A 121 8.76 -4.55 31.23
CA GLU A 121 9.92 -5.29 31.75
C GLU A 121 10.93 -5.68 30.63
N GLY A 122 10.59 -5.44 29.37
CA GLY A 122 11.43 -5.69 28.18
C GLY A 122 11.25 -7.07 27.54
N TYR A 123 10.07 -7.68 27.68
CA TYR A 123 9.76 -8.97 27.06
C TYR A 123 8.76 -8.83 25.92
N VAL A 124 8.96 -9.59 24.84
CA VAL A 124 7.99 -9.69 23.75
C VAL A 124 6.79 -10.50 24.27
N VAL A 125 5.60 -9.90 24.22
CA VAL A 125 4.36 -10.48 24.74
C VAL A 125 3.34 -10.79 23.65
N ALA A 126 3.46 -10.18 22.47
CA ALA A 126 2.63 -10.50 21.31
C ALA A 126 3.34 -10.15 20.00
N THR A 127 3.01 -10.90 18.95
CA THR A 127 3.32 -10.57 17.56
C THR A 127 2.04 -10.65 16.73
N MET A 128 1.87 -9.71 15.79
CA MET A 128 0.70 -9.59 14.94
C MET A 128 1.17 -9.28 13.52
N ALA A 129 0.88 -10.16 12.56
CA ALA A 129 1.25 -9.93 11.16
C ALA A 129 0.06 -9.34 10.40
N GLY A 130 0.36 -8.40 9.51
CA GLY A 130 -0.64 -7.72 8.69
C GLY A 130 -1.32 -6.57 9.38
N GLU A 131 -2.36 -6.10 8.71
CA GLU A 131 -3.23 -5.03 9.16
C GLU A 131 -4.43 -5.56 9.96
N GLY A 132 -5.11 -4.65 10.63
CA GLY A 132 -6.39 -4.91 11.27
C GLY A 132 -6.36 -5.33 12.71
N HIS A 133 -5.33 -4.93 13.44
CA HIS A 133 -5.12 -5.33 14.82
C HIS A 133 -5.44 -4.24 15.84
N ALA A 134 -5.75 -3.01 15.40
CA ALA A 134 -5.97 -1.84 16.26
C ALA A 134 -6.80 -2.10 17.54
N GLU A 135 -8.00 -2.67 17.40
CA GLU A 135 -8.87 -2.93 18.56
C GLU A 135 -8.26 -3.97 19.51
N GLY A 136 -7.76 -5.07 18.95
CA GLY A 136 -7.15 -6.12 19.73
C GLY A 136 -5.82 -5.70 20.36
N LEU A 137 -5.13 -4.71 19.78
CA LEU A 137 -3.94 -4.08 20.34
C LEU A 137 -4.32 -3.13 21.49
N ALA A 138 -5.38 -2.33 21.34
CA ALA A 138 -5.89 -1.47 22.41
C ALA A 138 -6.26 -2.29 23.66
N LYS A 139 -7.00 -3.40 23.49
CA LYS A 139 -7.35 -4.31 24.59
C LYS A 139 -6.11 -4.89 25.28
N LEU A 140 -5.10 -5.30 24.51
CA LEU A 140 -3.83 -5.80 25.04
C LEU A 140 -3.07 -4.69 25.83
N ILE A 141 -3.05 -3.47 25.33
CA ILE A 141 -2.42 -2.32 26.01
C ILE A 141 -3.12 -2.07 27.35
N ASP A 142 -4.46 -2.06 27.40
CA ASP A 142 -5.23 -1.89 28.64
C ASP A 142 -4.88 -2.97 29.69
N GLU A 143 -4.74 -4.24 29.27
CA GLU A 143 -4.34 -5.36 30.14
C GLU A 143 -2.89 -5.21 30.66
N LEU A 144 -1.97 -4.79 29.79
CA LEU A 144 -0.58 -4.55 30.16
C LEU A 144 -0.46 -3.38 31.15
N ILE A 145 -1.24 -2.30 30.96
CA ILE A 145 -1.30 -1.18 31.91
C ILE A 145 -1.72 -1.72 33.29
N ALA A 146 -2.86 -2.40 33.38
CA ALA A 146 -3.36 -2.93 34.65
C ALA A 146 -2.35 -3.88 35.33
N THR A 147 -1.73 -4.76 34.54
CA THR A 147 -0.73 -5.72 35.03
C THR A 147 0.51 -5.03 35.57
N HIS A 148 1.07 -4.07 34.84
CA HIS A 148 2.33 -3.44 35.18
C HIS A 148 2.19 -2.30 36.19
N GLU A 149 1.00 -1.69 36.33
CA GLU A 149 0.64 -0.85 37.46
C GLU A 149 0.60 -1.66 38.76
N ALA A 150 -0.08 -2.80 38.77
CA ALA A 150 -0.15 -3.68 39.94
C ALA A 150 1.24 -4.18 40.38
N LYS A 151 2.15 -4.41 39.43
CA LYS A 151 3.55 -4.77 39.70
C LYS A 151 4.45 -3.59 40.08
N GLY A 152 4.01 -2.34 39.88
CA GLY A 152 4.84 -1.15 40.07
C GLY A 152 5.96 -1.00 39.04
N THR A 153 5.81 -1.61 37.87
CA THR A 153 6.81 -1.58 36.77
C THR A 153 6.44 -0.63 35.63
N LEU A 154 5.25 -0.02 35.65
CA LEU A 154 4.82 0.94 34.62
C LEU A 154 5.24 2.37 34.99
N HIS A 155 5.76 3.12 34.02
CA HIS A 155 6.12 4.52 34.14
C HIS A 155 5.30 5.35 33.14
N ARG A 156 4.75 6.48 33.61
CA ARG A 156 4.00 7.44 32.78
C ARG A 156 4.86 8.67 32.46
N GLY A 157 4.80 9.20 31.24
CA GLY A 157 5.54 10.40 30.83
C GLY A 157 5.58 10.63 29.31
N GLU A 158 6.43 11.56 28.85
CA GLU A 158 6.64 11.79 27.42
C GLU A 158 7.54 10.71 26.80
N GLY A 159 7.29 10.39 25.53
CA GLY A 159 8.12 9.47 24.73
C GLY A 159 9.35 10.17 24.12
N PRO A 160 10.20 9.42 23.40
CA PRO A 160 11.40 9.97 22.77
C PRO A 160 11.13 10.72 21.44
N TYR A 161 9.87 10.87 21.05
CA TYR A 161 9.47 11.53 19.80
C TYR A 161 9.85 13.01 19.81
N VAL A 162 10.49 13.46 18.73
CA VAL A 162 10.79 14.86 18.46
C VAL A 162 10.33 15.15 17.02
N PRO A 163 9.36 16.05 16.82
CA PRO A 163 8.86 16.35 15.49
C PRO A 163 9.95 16.99 14.62
N PRO A 164 10.04 16.62 13.33
CA PRO A 164 10.92 17.30 12.38
C PRO A 164 10.42 18.72 12.07
N ALA A 165 11.29 19.57 11.53
CA ALA A 165 10.89 20.88 11.04
C ALA A 165 10.08 20.72 9.74
N GLU A 166 8.93 21.38 9.65
CA GLU A 166 8.13 21.37 8.42
C GLU A 166 8.74 22.30 7.37
N PRO A 167 8.95 21.83 6.13
CA PRO A 167 9.49 22.66 5.06
C PRO A 167 8.43 23.65 4.54
N GLU A 168 8.86 24.86 4.19
CA GLU A 168 8.01 25.85 3.52
C GLU A 168 8.06 25.66 2.00
N THR A 169 7.08 24.95 1.45
CA THR A 169 6.97 24.65 0.01
C THR A 169 5.61 25.05 -0.57
N THR A 170 5.55 25.38 -1.87
CA THR A 170 4.29 25.74 -2.55
C THR A 170 3.31 24.56 -2.58
N LEU A 171 3.75 23.40 -3.06
CA LEU A 171 3.04 22.11 -2.94
C LEU A 171 3.70 21.29 -1.83
N ARG A 172 3.11 20.19 -1.40
CA ARG A 172 3.74 19.25 -0.48
C ARG A 172 3.35 17.82 -0.84
N PHE A 173 4.31 17.08 -1.39
CA PHE A 173 4.09 15.73 -1.92
C PHE A 173 2.86 15.67 -2.83
N PRO A 174 2.82 16.46 -3.92
CA PRO A 174 1.73 16.37 -4.87
C PRO A 174 1.63 14.94 -5.40
N GLY A 175 0.40 14.44 -5.50
CA GLY A 175 0.12 13.05 -5.85
C GLY A 175 -0.12 12.86 -7.33
N LYS A 176 -1.20 13.47 -7.83
CA LYS A 176 -1.74 13.32 -9.19
C LYS A 176 -2.23 14.66 -9.72
N ALA A 177 -2.35 14.77 -11.04
CA ALA A 177 -2.81 16.01 -11.66
C ALA A 177 -3.66 15.78 -12.91
N VAL A 178 -4.60 16.69 -13.18
CA VAL A 178 -5.39 16.74 -14.41
C VAL A 178 -5.36 18.13 -15.03
N VAL A 179 -5.44 18.20 -16.36
CA VAL A 179 -5.59 19.46 -17.08
C VAL A 179 -7.08 19.83 -17.16
N LEU A 180 -7.41 21.02 -16.69
CA LEU A 180 -8.75 21.61 -16.79
C LEU A 180 -8.97 22.29 -18.14
N ASP A 181 -10.23 22.59 -18.45
CA ASP A 181 -10.59 23.44 -19.57
C ASP A 181 -9.90 24.81 -19.46
N GLY A 182 -9.25 25.24 -20.54
CA GLY A 182 -8.42 26.45 -20.56
C GLY A 182 -6.94 26.24 -20.21
N GLY A 183 -6.55 25.02 -19.82
CA GLY A 183 -5.15 24.62 -19.65
C GLY A 183 -4.60 24.76 -18.22
N ASN A 184 -5.41 25.21 -17.26
CA ASN A 184 -5.04 25.18 -15.84
C ASN A 184 -4.87 23.73 -15.38
N LEU A 185 -4.18 23.54 -14.26
CA LEU A 185 -3.92 22.22 -13.69
C LEU A 185 -4.61 22.10 -12.34
N LEU A 186 -5.39 21.05 -12.14
CA LEU A 186 -5.85 20.67 -10.80
C LEU A 186 -4.92 19.57 -10.29
N VAL A 187 -4.29 19.81 -9.14
CA VAL A 187 -3.30 18.92 -8.55
C VAL A 187 -3.77 18.49 -7.18
N SER A 188 -3.61 17.21 -6.84
CA SER A 188 -3.78 16.75 -5.47
C SER A 188 -2.53 17.08 -4.66
N ASP A 189 -2.69 17.94 -3.65
CA ASP A 189 -1.62 18.39 -2.77
C ASP A 189 -1.64 17.52 -1.51
N SER A 190 -1.22 16.25 -1.67
CA SER A 190 -1.62 15.13 -0.81
C SER A 190 -1.23 15.32 0.66
N ALA A 191 0.01 15.72 0.94
CA ALA A 191 0.48 15.95 2.33
C ALA A 191 0.03 17.31 2.90
N ARG A 192 -0.72 18.10 2.12
CA ARG A 192 -1.49 19.27 2.57
C ARG A 192 -3.00 18.99 2.58
N HIS A 193 -3.42 17.73 2.39
CA HIS A 193 -4.81 17.29 2.51
C HIS A 193 -5.81 18.20 1.77
N SER A 194 -5.45 18.63 0.57
CA SER A 194 -6.22 19.57 -0.25
C SER A 194 -5.93 19.38 -1.73
N LEU A 195 -6.72 20.04 -2.57
CA LEU A 195 -6.45 20.21 -3.99
C LEU A 195 -5.98 21.65 -4.24
N VAL A 196 -5.20 21.82 -5.29
CA VAL A 196 -4.71 23.13 -5.71
C VAL A 196 -4.87 23.29 -7.21
N GLU A 197 -5.46 24.42 -7.61
CA GLU A 197 -5.52 24.81 -9.01
C GLU A 197 -4.32 25.70 -9.32
N LEU A 198 -3.51 25.28 -10.28
CA LEU A 198 -2.35 25.99 -10.78
C LEU A 198 -2.65 26.57 -12.16
N ALA A 199 -1.99 27.68 -12.50
CA ALA A 199 -1.95 28.18 -13.85
C ALA A 199 -1.26 27.17 -14.79
N PRO A 200 -1.37 27.32 -16.13
CA PRO A 200 -0.77 26.38 -17.09
C PRO A 200 0.77 26.27 -17.01
N ASP A 201 1.42 27.20 -16.29
CA ASP A 201 2.85 27.13 -16.02
C ASP A 201 3.23 26.01 -15.03
N GLY A 202 2.28 25.53 -14.21
CA GLY A 202 2.51 24.53 -13.17
C GLY A 202 3.14 25.09 -11.89
N GLU A 203 3.23 26.41 -11.75
CA GLU A 203 3.90 27.08 -10.63
C GLU A 203 2.95 28.04 -9.89
N GLN A 204 2.17 28.85 -10.63
CA GLN A 204 1.33 29.86 -10.03
C GLN A 204 0.07 29.26 -9.42
N VAL A 205 -0.07 29.33 -8.09
CA VAL A 205 -1.30 28.95 -7.39
C VAL A 205 -2.42 29.95 -7.67
N LEU A 206 -3.54 29.46 -8.20
CA LEU A 206 -4.75 30.25 -8.47
C LEU A 206 -5.74 30.16 -7.30
N ARG A 207 -5.96 28.96 -6.77
CA ARG A 207 -6.79 28.71 -5.58
C ARG A 207 -6.52 27.34 -4.97
N ARG A 208 -7.05 27.13 -3.76
CA ARG A 208 -7.04 25.85 -3.05
C ARG A 208 -8.46 25.40 -2.73
N ILE A 209 -8.67 24.10 -2.70
CA ILE A 209 -9.92 23.43 -2.32
C ILE A 209 -9.59 22.42 -1.23
N GLY A 210 -10.18 22.62 -0.05
CA GLY A 210 -9.86 21.92 1.18
C GLY A 210 -9.21 22.87 2.20
N SER A 211 -9.60 22.75 3.47
CA SER A 211 -9.05 23.54 4.58
C SER A 211 -7.59 23.20 4.92
N GLY A 212 -7.10 22.06 4.43
CA GLY A 212 -5.78 21.51 4.71
C GLY A 212 -5.69 20.69 6.01
N ALA A 213 -6.77 20.64 6.79
CA ALA A 213 -6.88 19.70 7.90
C ALA A 213 -7.21 18.29 7.39
N ARG A 214 -6.57 17.27 7.96
CA ARG A 214 -6.90 15.87 7.69
C ARG A 214 -8.32 15.55 8.19
N GLY A 215 -9.17 15.02 7.32
CA GLY A 215 -10.54 14.63 7.65
C GLY A 215 -11.40 14.40 6.40
N HIS A 216 -12.70 14.15 6.56
CA HIS A 216 -13.61 13.79 5.46
C HIS A 216 -14.88 14.66 5.39
N ALA A 217 -14.82 15.90 5.88
CA ALA A 217 -15.95 16.82 5.87
C ALA A 217 -16.25 17.28 4.43
N ASP A 218 -17.53 17.22 4.05
CA ASP A 218 -18.07 17.81 2.83
C ASP A 218 -18.33 19.32 3.04
N GLY A 219 -18.57 20.05 1.95
CA GLY A 219 -19.03 21.43 1.97
C GLY A 219 -18.21 22.38 1.09
N PRO A 220 -18.26 23.70 1.39
CA PRO A 220 -17.54 24.72 0.65
C PRO A 220 -16.01 24.51 0.63
N ALA A 221 -15.35 25.06 -0.39
CA ALA A 221 -13.93 24.87 -0.67
C ALA A 221 -13.00 25.16 0.52
N ASP A 222 -13.32 26.12 1.39
CA ASP A 222 -12.48 26.53 2.51
C ASP A 222 -12.68 25.70 3.79
N THR A 223 -13.71 24.84 3.83
CA THR A 223 -14.08 24.06 5.02
C THR A 223 -14.07 22.56 4.81
N ALA A 224 -14.24 22.09 3.57
CA ALA A 224 -14.09 20.69 3.24
C ALA A 224 -12.71 20.17 3.68
N THR A 225 -12.65 18.91 4.10
CA THR A 225 -11.39 18.25 4.48
C THR A 225 -11.19 17.01 3.63
N PHE A 226 -9.93 16.71 3.35
CA PHE A 226 -9.48 15.49 2.67
C PHE A 226 -8.48 14.76 3.58
N ALA A 227 -8.11 13.54 3.22
CA ALA A 227 -6.99 12.82 3.81
C ALA A 227 -6.18 12.19 2.67
N GLU A 228 -5.06 12.85 2.36
CA GLU A 228 -4.09 12.42 1.34
C GLU A 228 -4.75 12.09 -0.01
N PRO A 229 -5.45 13.09 -0.63
CA PRO A 229 -6.08 12.87 -1.93
C PRO A 229 -5.02 12.53 -2.98
N GLN A 230 -5.35 11.60 -3.87
CA GLN A 230 -4.50 11.15 -4.99
C GLN A 230 -5.19 11.42 -6.31
N GLY A 231 -5.64 10.39 -7.04
CA GLY A 231 -6.21 10.46 -8.38
C GLY A 231 -7.32 11.46 -8.59
N LEU A 232 -7.37 12.00 -9.80
CA LEU A 232 -8.34 12.98 -10.24
C LEU A 232 -8.88 12.56 -11.61
N CYS A 233 -10.20 12.58 -11.78
CA CYS A 233 -10.84 12.28 -13.05
C CYS A 233 -11.85 13.38 -13.39
N LEU A 234 -11.67 14.05 -14.53
CA LEU A 234 -12.71 14.89 -15.10
C LEU A 234 -13.82 14.02 -15.68
N LEU A 235 -15.07 14.33 -15.32
CA LEU A 235 -16.23 13.69 -15.90
C LEU A 235 -16.55 14.31 -17.27
N PRO A 236 -17.07 13.52 -18.22
CA PRO A 236 -17.64 14.08 -19.44
C PRO A 236 -18.72 15.13 -19.11
N GLU A 237 -18.80 16.21 -19.89
CA GLU A 237 -19.68 17.35 -19.62
C GLU A 237 -21.13 16.93 -19.31
N HIS A 238 -21.71 16.08 -20.16
CA HIS A 238 -23.08 15.60 -19.96
C HIS A 238 -23.27 14.75 -18.68
N VAL A 239 -22.23 14.07 -18.21
CA VAL A 239 -22.24 13.32 -16.95
C VAL A 239 -22.12 14.29 -15.78
N ALA A 240 -21.21 15.26 -15.88
CA ALA A 240 -21.00 16.29 -14.87
C ALA A 240 -22.26 17.14 -14.62
N GLU A 241 -22.98 17.49 -15.68
CA GLU A 241 -24.25 18.22 -15.60
C GLU A 241 -25.31 17.47 -14.79
N VAL A 242 -25.43 16.15 -15.00
CA VAL A 242 -26.42 15.32 -14.30
C VAL A 242 -25.96 14.97 -12.88
N ALA A 243 -24.68 14.67 -12.70
CA ALA A 243 -24.10 14.30 -11.41
C ALA A 243 -23.99 15.50 -10.46
N GLY A 244 -23.85 16.72 -10.99
CA GLY A 244 -23.76 17.96 -10.24
C GLY A 244 -22.36 18.29 -9.73
N TYR A 245 -21.31 17.65 -10.26
CA TYR A 245 -19.90 17.89 -9.99
C TYR A 245 -19.06 17.52 -11.22
N HIS A 246 -17.86 18.07 -11.34
CA HIS A 246 -17.05 17.96 -12.57
C HIS A 246 -15.86 17.02 -12.40
N VAL A 247 -15.30 16.93 -11.20
CA VAL A 247 -14.12 16.11 -10.90
C VAL A 247 -14.48 15.07 -9.86
N VAL A 248 -14.04 13.83 -10.07
CA VAL A 248 -13.98 12.80 -9.04
C VAL A 248 -12.56 12.71 -8.52
N VAL A 249 -12.41 12.67 -7.20
CA VAL A 249 -11.15 12.65 -6.47
C VAL A 249 -11.08 11.36 -5.67
N ALA A 250 -9.97 10.64 -5.80
CA ALA A 250 -9.65 9.52 -4.93
C ALA A 250 -9.08 10.07 -3.61
N ASP A 251 -9.89 10.05 -2.55
CA ASP A 251 -9.53 10.54 -1.22
C ASP A 251 -9.05 9.36 -0.38
N THR A 252 -7.81 8.97 -0.69
CA THR A 252 -7.21 7.65 -0.46
C THR A 252 -7.36 7.17 0.97
N VAL A 253 -6.91 7.99 1.92
CA VAL A 253 -6.83 7.61 3.33
C VAL A 253 -8.17 7.71 4.03
N ASN A 254 -9.10 8.51 3.50
CA ASN A 254 -10.49 8.46 3.94
C ASN A 254 -11.23 7.24 3.37
N HIS A 255 -10.66 6.53 2.39
CA HIS A 255 -11.35 5.46 1.67
C HIS A 255 -12.66 5.95 1.02
N LEU A 256 -12.61 7.13 0.42
CA LEU A 256 -13.75 7.79 -0.23
C LEU A 256 -13.42 8.19 -1.66
N LEU A 257 -14.46 8.31 -2.49
CA LEU A 257 -14.42 9.18 -3.65
C LEU A 257 -15.16 10.48 -3.34
N ARG A 258 -14.58 11.61 -3.76
CA ARG A 258 -15.14 12.96 -3.55
C ARG A 258 -15.45 13.60 -4.89
N GLY A 259 -16.64 14.17 -5.04
CA GLY A 259 -17.05 14.98 -6.16
C GLY A 259 -16.73 16.45 -5.91
N VAL A 260 -16.08 17.13 -6.86
CA VAL A 260 -15.73 18.54 -6.78
C VAL A 260 -16.42 19.34 -7.89
N ARG A 261 -17.09 20.41 -7.48
CA ARG A 261 -17.69 21.41 -8.38
C ARG A 261 -16.64 22.46 -8.74
N LEU A 262 -16.21 22.54 -10.00
CA LEU A 262 -15.14 23.47 -10.39
C LEU A 262 -15.54 24.95 -10.28
N ASP A 263 -16.81 25.28 -10.48
CA ASP A 263 -17.34 26.64 -10.37
C ASP A 263 -17.25 27.20 -8.94
N THR A 264 -17.55 26.39 -7.92
CA THR A 264 -17.61 26.83 -6.52
C THR A 264 -16.47 26.31 -5.65
N GLY A 265 -15.81 25.22 -6.07
CA GLY A 265 -14.92 24.41 -5.25
C GLY A 265 -15.64 23.59 -4.17
N GLU A 266 -16.97 23.47 -4.22
CA GLU A 266 -17.73 22.65 -3.28
C GLU A 266 -17.39 21.16 -3.44
N VAL A 267 -17.27 20.47 -2.31
CA VAL A 267 -16.86 19.07 -2.20
C VAL A 267 -17.99 18.26 -1.59
N VAL A 268 -18.28 17.10 -2.20
CA VAL A 268 -19.28 16.15 -1.70
C VAL A 268 -18.75 14.72 -1.75
N THR A 269 -19.11 13.88 -0.79
CA THR A 269 -18.79 12.46 -0.83
C THR A 269 -19.70 11.74 -1.82
N VAL A 270 -19.11 11.03 -2.79
CA VAL A 270 -19.87 10.37 -3.88
C VAL A 270 -19.78 8.85 -3.84
N THR A 271 -18.75 8.29 -3.20
CA THR A 271 -18.61 6.85 -2.98
C THR A 271 -17.81 6.57 -1.71
N GLY A 272 -18.07 5.46 -1.04
CA GLY A 272 -17.38 5.08 0.18
C GLY A 272 -18.15 5.47 1.45
N THR A 273 -17.94 4.71 2.52
CA THR A 273 -18.51 4.98 3.86
C THR A 273 -17.52 5.68 4.81
N GLY A 274 -16.26 5.80 4.42
CA GLY A 274 -15.17 6.24 5.29
C GLY A 274 -14.45 5.12 6.03
N ARG A 275 -14.94 3.87 5.92
CA ARG A 275 -14.29 2.69 6.50
C ARG A 275 -13.46 1.95 5.45
N GLN A 276 -12.34 1.40 5.89
CA GLN A 276 -11.55 0.47 5.09
C GLN A 276 -12.34 -0.81 4.83
N TRP A 277 -12.40 -1.22 3.58
CA TRP A 277 -13.04 -2.46 3.18
C TRP A 277 -12.31 -3.68 3.78
N ARG A 278 -13.07 -4.59 4.41
CA ARG A 278 -12.56 -5.85 5.00
C ARG A 278 -13.49 -7.04 4.79
N SER A 279 -14.39 -6.94 3.81
CA SER A 279 -15.44 -7.95 3.60
C SER A 279 -15.10 -8.90 2.46
N THR A 280 -16.08 -9.64 1.96
CA THR A 280 -16.06 -10.23 0.62
C THR A 280 -17.05 -9.44 -0.24
N VAL A 281 -16.67 -9.03 -1.45
CA VAL A 281 -17.63 -8.43 -2.39
C VAL A 281 -18.37 -9.56 -3.08
N ASP A 282 -19.66 -9.37 -3.31
CA ASP A 282 -20.36 -10.09 -4.37
C ASP A 282 -20.24 -9.29 -5.68
N ASP A 283 -20.58 -9.90 -6.81
CA ASP A 283 -20.42 -9.25 -8.11
C ASP A 283 -21.56 -8.24 -8.41
N HIS A 284 -22.28 -7.76 -7.39
CA HIS A 284 -23.45 -6.91 -7.55
C HIS A 284 -23.13 -5.42 -7.52
N ALA A 285 -24.02 -4.62 -8.12
CA ALA A 285 -23.96 -3.18 -8.00
C ALA A 285 -24.50 -2.77 -6.61
N HIS A 286 -23.72 -1.97 -5.89
CA HIS A 286 -24.09 -1.42 -4.59
C HIS A 286 -24.43 0.06 -4.70
N ASP A 287 -25.23 0.58 -3.76
CA ASP A 287 -25.33 2.03 -3.58
C ASP A 287 -23.95 2.58 -3.23
N ALA A 288 -23.49 3.58 -3.98
CA ALA A 288 -22.12 4.05 -3.93
C ALA A 288 -21.71 4.56 -2.53
N THR A 289 -22.64 5.10 -1.75
CA THR A 289 -22.38 5.63 -0.40
C THR A 289 -22.56 4.59 0.72
N SER A 290 -22.94 3.37 0.37
CA SER A 290 -23.12 2.26 1.31
C SER A 290 -21.98 1.25 1.32
N VAL A 291 -21.09 1.31 0.33
CA VAL A 291 -19.99 0.36 0.15
C VAL A 291 -18.70 0.91 0.75
N ASP A 292 -17.95 0.05 1.44
CA ASP A 292 -16.63 0.38 1.96
C ASP A 292 -15.62 0.30 0.80
N LEU A 293 -14.70 1.27 0.70
CA LEU A 293 -13.57 1.24 -0.24
C LEU A 293 -12.28 0.94 0.53
N SER A 294 -11.18 0.66 -0.17
CA SER A 294 -9.88 0.50 0.48
C SER A 294 -8.78 1.15 -0.35
N SER A 295 -8.43 2.35 0.07
CA SER A 295 -7.38 3.17 -0.54
C SER A 295 -7.52 3.30 -2.06
N PRO A 296 -8.60 3.96 -2.54
CA PRO A 296 -8.68 4.34 -3.95
C PRO A 296 -7.51 5.27 -4.25
N TRP A 297 -6.66 4.90 -5.21
CA TRP A 297 -5.41 5.61 -5.47
C TRP A 297 -5.47 6.44 -6.74
N ASP A 298 -6.09 5.90 -7.79
CA ASP A 298 -6.30 6.63 -9.03
C ASP A 298 -7.69 6.37 -9.61
N VAL A 299 -8.16 7.29 -10.45
CA VAL A 299 -9.47 7.23 -11.09
C VAL A 299 -9.40 7.69 -12.54
N ALA A 300 -10.10 7.00 -13.45
CA ALA A 300 -10.16 7.36 -14.86
C ALA A 300 -11.55 7.08 -15.45
N TRP A 301 -11.96 7.88 -16.45
CA TRP A 301 -13.21 7.65 -17.17
C TRP A 301 -13.02 6.59 -18.27
N TYR A 302 -13.58 5.41 -18.07
CA TYR A 302 -13.46 4.27 -18.98
C TYR A 302 -14.73 3.41 -18.94
N ASP A 303 -15.12 2.80 -20.07
CA ASP A 303 -16.38 2.02 -20.20
C ASP A 303 -17.64 2.78 -19.70
N ASP A 304 -17.73 4.07 -20.01
CA ASP A 304 -18.81 4.98 -19.59
C ASP A 304 -19.00 5.06 -18.06
N ARG A 305 -17.92 4.82 -17.30
CA ARG A 305 -17.89 4.86 -15.83
C ARG A 305 -16.58 5.46 -15.34
N VAL A 306 -16.53 5.78 -14.05
CA VAL A 306 -15.26 6.04 -13.36
C VAL A 306 -14.69 4.71 -12.92
N VAL A 307 -13.59 4.27 -13.52
CA VAL A 307 -12.80 3.13 -13.04
C VAL A 307 -11.84 3.62 -11.95
N ILE A 308 -11.68 2.80 -10.91
CA ILE A 308 -10.99 3.13 -9.67
C ILE A 308 -9.89 2.10 -9.46
N ALA A 309 -8.65 2.56 -9.34
CA ALA A 309 -7.53 1.74 -8.91
C ALA A 309 -7.58 1.58 -7.39
N MET A 310 -8.10 0.43 -6.94
CA MET A 310 -8.29 0.14 -5.52
C MET A 310 -7.04 -0.51 -4.95
N ALA A 311 -6.03 0.31 -4.68
CA ALA A 311 -4.70 -0.11 -4.27
C ALA A 311 -4.73 -1.04 -3.05
N GLY A 312 -5.53 -0.67 -2.04
CA GLY A 312 -5.58 -1.36 -0.75
C GLY A 312 -6.13 -2.77 -0.79
N ILE A 313 -6.79 -3.19 -1.87
CA ILE A 313 -7.31 -4.55 -2.04
C ILE A 313 -6.96 -5.13 -3.41
N HIS A 314 -5.99 -4.53 -4.10
CA HIS A 314 -5.43 -5.04 -5.36
C HIS A 314 -6.49 -5.36 -6.43
N GLN A 315 -7.43 -4.44 -6.61
CA GLN A 315 -8.55 -4.57 -7.54
C GLN A 315 -8.75 -3.31 -8.37
N LEU A 316 -9.52 -3.43 -9.44
CA LEU A 316 -10.19 -2.31 -10.09
C LEU A 316 -11.67 -2.33 -9.73
N TRP A 317 -12.21 -1.18 -9.42
CA TRP A 317 -13.65 -0.97 -9.17
C TRP A 317 -14.22 0.02 -10.19
N TRP A 318 -15.54 0.08 -10.32
CA TRP A 318 -16.22 1.08 -11.11
C TRP A 318 -17.22 1.88 -10.25
N PHE A 319 -17.47 3.12 -10.65
CA PHE A 319 -18.50 4.00 -10.12
C PHE A 319 -19.28 4.66 -11.27
N ASP A 320 -20.61 4.65 -11.19
CA ASP A 320 -21.53 5.33 -12.11
C ASP A 320 -22.04 6.62 -11.44
N PRO A 321 -21.56 7.81 -11.86
CA PRO A 321 -21.94 9.10 -11.25
C PRO A 321 -23.43 9.43 -11.33
N ILE A 322 -24.12 8.92 -12.36
CA ILE A 322 -25.53 9.22 -12.62
C ILE A 322 -26.42 8.29 -11.79
N LYS A 323 -26.16 6.98 -11.86
CA LYS A 323 -26.92 5.98 -11.10
C LYS A 323 -26.55 5.94 -9.63
N ARG A 324 -25.40 6.51 -9.27
CA ARG A 324 -24.80 6.50 -7.93
C ARG A 324 -24.61 5.06 -7.41
N THR A 325 -24.11 4.20 -8.29
CA THR A 325 -23.79 2.82 -7.95
C THR A 325 -22.32 2.54 -8.17
N ALA A 326 -21.78 1.58 -7.42
CA ALA A 326 -20.39 1.14 -7.54
C ALA A 326 -20.30 -0.39 -7.43
N GLY A 327 -19.18 -0.96 -7.89
CA GLY A 327 -18.91 -2.39 -7.77
C GLY A 327 -17.54 -2.79 -8.29
N VAL A 328 -17.23 -4.08 -8.22
CA VAL A 328 -15.96 -4.63 -8.73
C VAL A 328 -15.95 -4.55 -10.25
N TYR A 329 -14.82 -4.13 -10.80
CA TYR A 329 -14.53 -4.12 -12.23
C TYR A 329 -13.59 -5.28 -12.60
N ALA A 330 -12.51 -5.49 -11.83
CA ALA A 330 -11.55 -6.57 -12.06
C ALA A 330 -10.80 -6.99 -10.77
N GLY A 331 -10.38 -8.25 -10.71
CA GLY A 331 -9.43 -8.78 -9.74
C GLY A 331 -10.03 -9.56 -8.56
N THR A 332 -9.22 -10.41 -7.93
CA THR A 332 -9.65 -11.31 -6.83
C THR A 332 -9.14 -10.93 -5.44
N THR A 333 -8.51 -9.77 -5.26
CA THR A 333 -7.77 -9.33 -4.05
C THR A 333 -6.46 -10.06 -3.74
N VAL A 334 -6.00 -10.94 -4.62
CA VAL A 334 -4.71 -11.61 -4.45
C VAL A 334 -3.61 -10.69 -4.94
N GLU A 335 -2.64 -10.41 -4.07
CA GLU A 335 -1.45 -9.64 -4.39
C GLU A 335 -0.45 -10.49 -5.20
N ALA A 336 -0.53 -10.42 -6.52
CA ALA A 336 0.35 -11.15 -7.44
C ALA A 336 0.22 -10.60 -8.86
N LEU A 337 0.92 -11.23 -9.81
CA LEU A 337 0.82 -10.94 -11.23
C LEU A 337 0.12 -12.10 -11.96
N ARG A 338 -1.10 -11.86 -12.46
CA ARG A 338 -1.83 -12.82 -13.32
C ARG A 338 -2.74 -12.12 -14.31
N ASP A 339 -2.55 -12.42 -15.59
CA ASP A 339 -3.39 -11.96 -16.72
C ASP A 339 -4.62 -12.84 -16.92
N GLY A 340 -5.58 -12.34 -17.70
CA GLY A 340 -6.77 -13.09 -18.11
C GLY A 340 -8.08 -12.28 -18.04
N PRO A 341 -9.23 -12.96 -18.09
CA PRO A 341 -10.54 -12.32 -17.94
C PRO A 341 -10.64 -11.57 -16.60
N LEU A 342 -11.24 -10.37 -16.61
CA LEU A 342 -11.23 -9.44 -15.47
C LEU A 342 -11.54 -10.05 -14.10
N PRO A 343 -12.50 -10.99 -13.92
CA PRO A 343 -12.76 -11.56 -12.60
C PRO A 343 -11.63 -12.42 -12.02
N ASP A 344 -10.74 -12.95 -12.86
CA ASP A 344 -9.74 -13.98 -12.47
C ASP A 344 -8.32 -13.42 -12.29
N VAL A 345 -8.13 -12.13 -12.57
CA VAL A 345 -6.81 -11.50 -12.59
C VAL A 345 -6.29 -11.25 -11.19
N TRP A 346 -4.97 -11.23 -11.06
CA TRP A 346 -4.28 -10.80 -9.85
C TRP A 346 -3.51 -9.53 -10.17
N MET A 347 -3.63 -8.55 -9.29
CA MET A 347 -2.91 -7.28 -9.36
C MET A 347 -2.19 -7.08 -8.03
N ALA A 348 -1.33 -6.08 -7.94
CA ALA A 348 -0.62 -5.75 -6.73
C ALA A 348 -0.48 -4.22 -6.63
N GLN A 349 -1.41 -3.65 -5.86
CA GLN A 349 -1.45 -2.21 -5.58
C GLN A 349 -1.50 -1.35 -6.86
N PRO A 350 -2.56 -1.47 -7.69
CA PRO A 350 -2.72 -0.59 -8.85
C PRO A 350 -2.81 0.86 -8.38
N SER A 351 -2.00 1.75 -8.95
CA SER A 351 -1.84 3.15 -8.45
C SER A 351 -1.91 4.23 -9.52
N GLY A 352 -1.95 3.86 -10.80
CA GLY A 352 -2.02 4.81 -11.91
C GLY A 352 -2.93 4.29 -13.01
N LEU A 353 -3.79 5.14 -13.55
CA LEU A 353 -4.72 4.83 -14.63
C LEU A 353 -4.60 5.83 -15.78
N SER A 354 -4.64 5.34 -17.02
CA SER A 354 -4.69 6.23 -18.19
C SER A 354 -5.41 5.55 -19.34
N VAL A 355 -6.28 6.28 -20.03
CA VAL A 355 -7.07 5.74 -21.14
C VAL A 355 -6.42 6.12 -22.46
N SER A 356 -6.34 5.18 -23.40
CA SER A 356 -5.87 5.46 -24.76
C SER A 356 -6.77 6.49 -25.45
N VAL A 357 -6.21 7.27 -26.37
CA VAL A 357 -6.96 8.35 -27.05
C VAL A 357 -8.19 7.85 -27.81
N ASP A 358 -8.14 6.62 -28.32
CA ASP A 358 -9.26 5.95 -29.00
C ASP A 358 -10.25 5.27 -28.04
N GLY A 359 -9.99 5.28 -26.73
CA GLY A 359 -10.80 4.62 -25.71
C GLY A 359 -10.71 3.10 -25.70
N SER A 360 -9.81 2.49 -26.48
CA SER A 360 -9.72 1.03 -26.61
C SER A 360 -9.03 0.34 -25.42
N ARG A 361 -8.21 1.07 -24.67
CA ARG A 361 -7.40 0.52 -23.58
C ARG A 361 -7.43 1.39 -22.34
N LEU A 362 -7.55 0.73 -21.18
CA LEU A 362 -7.23 1.31 -19.89
C LEU A 362 -5.85 0.80 -19.46
N TRP A 363 -4.84 1.66 -19.48
CA TRP A 363 -3.51 1.40 -18.97
C TRP A 363 -3.44 1.55 -17.46
N ILE A 364 -2.65 0.69 -16.83
CA ILE A 364 -2.55 0.53 -15.38
C ILE A 364 -1.08 0.47 -14.99
N ALA A 365 -0.69 1.30 -14.01
CA ALA A 365 0.54 1.10 -13.24
C ALA A 365 0.23 0.15 -12.07
N ASP A 366 0.79 -1.05 -12.11
CA ASP A 366 0.60 -2.11 -11.12
C ASP A 366 1.84 -2.16 -10.22
N SER A 367 1.84 -1.31 -9.18
CA SER A 367 3.04 -0.78 -8.53
C SER A 367 3.89 -1.85 -7.86
N GLU A 368 3.28 -2.72 -7.05
CA GLU A 368 4.03 -3.69 -6.25
C GLU A 368 4.63 -4.81 -7.10
N THR A 369 4.08 -5.06 -8.30
CA THR A 369 4.67 -5.97 -9.31
C THR A 369 5.63 -5.28 -10.27
N SER A 370 5.87 -3.98 -10.09
CA SER A 370 6.69 -3.16 -10.99
C SER A 370 6.31 -3.33 -12.45
N ALA A 371 4.99 -3.34 -12.71
CA ALA A 371 4.42 -3.69 -14.00
C ALA A 371 3.58 -2.56 -14.61
N VAL A 372 3.50 -2.57 -15.94
CA VAL A 372 2.55 -1.80 -16.73
C VAL A 372 1.63 -2.78 -17.42
N ARG A 373 0.33 -2.58 -17.23
CA ARG A 373 -0.71 -3.51 -17.67
C ARG A 373 -1.81 -2.74 -18.39
N TYR A 374 -2.68 -3.44 -19.09
CA TYR A 374 -3.83 -2.81 -19.72
C TYR A 374 -5.04 -3.73 -19.83
N VAL A 375 -6.22 -3.14 -19.73
CA VAL A 375 -7.49 -3.80 -20.07
C VAL A 375 -7.83 -3.48 -21.52
N GLU A 376 -8.15 -4.51 -22.30
CA GLU A 376 -8.66 -4.43 -23.68
C GLU A 376 -9.70 -5.55 -23.85
N ASP A 377 -10.88 -5.24 -24.40
CA ASP A 377 -11.95 -6.21 -24.67
C ASP A 377 -12.32 -7.14 -23.48
N GLY A 378 -12.28 -6.61 -22.25
CA GLY A 378 -12.61 -7.36 -21.03
C GLY A 378 -11.53 -8.36 -20.58
N VAL A 379 -10.30 -8.20 -21.06
CA VAL A 379 -9.14 -9.01 -20.68
C VAL A 379 -8.02 -8.10 -20.19
N LEU A 380 -7.38 -8.48 -19.09
CA LEU A 380 -6.18 -7.80 -18.58
C LEU A 380 -4.92 -8.47 -19.14
N HIS A 381 -4.01 -7.64 -19.63
CA HIS A 381 -2.72 -8.04 -20.20
C HIS A 381 -1.57 -7.34 -19.51
N THR A 382 -0.43 -8.03 -19.38
CA THR A 382 0.83 -7.43 -18.94
C THR A 382 1.66 -6.98 -20.14
N ALA A 383 2.00 -5.69 -20.16
CA ALA A 383 2.86 -5.11 -21.19
C ALA A 383 4.34 -5.12 -20.78
N VAL A 384 4.63 -4.73 -19.53
CA VAL A 384 5.98 -4.69 -18.94
C VAL A 384 5.88 -5.20 -17.50
N GLY A 385 6.92 -5.87 -17.01
CA GLY A 385 7.00 -6.37 -15.63
C GLY A 385 7.02 -7.89 -15.54
N GLN A 386 7.62 -8.41 -14.47
CA GLN A 386 7.87 -9.86 -14.30
C GLN A 386 7.31 -10.42 -12.98
N GLY A 387 7.02 -9.58 -11.98
CA GLY A 387 6.42 -10.00 -10.71
C GLY A 387 6.86 -9.15 -9.52
N LEU A 388 6.37 -9.49 -8.31
CA LEU A 388 6.54 -8.72 -7.07
C LEU A 388 7.98 -8.44 -6.61
N PHE A 389 8.96 -9.20 -7.10
CA PHE A 389 10.34 -9.14 -6.61
C PHE A 389 11.36 -8.95 -7.72
N ASP A 390 10.94 -8.74 -8.96
CA ASP A 390 11.81 -8.58 -10.12
C ASP A 390 11.67 -7.14 -10.62
N PHE A 391 12.64 -6.29 -10.24
CA PHE A 391 12.57 -4.84 -10.44
C PHE A 391 13.97 -4.24 -10.70
N GLY A 392 14.02 -2.99 -11.15
CA GLY A 392 15.27 -2.29 -11.44
C GLY A 392 15.10 -1.29 -12.57
N HIS A 393 16.21 -0.78 -13.13
CA HIS A 393 16.19 0.25 -14.17
C HIS A 393 16.83 -0.28 -15.46
N VAL A 394 16.07 -1.02 -16.26
CA VAL A 394 16.59 -1.64 -17.50
C VAL A 394 15.69 -1.33 -18.69
N ASP A 395 16.26 -0.75 -19.74
CA ASP A 395 15.64 -0.51 -21.06
C ASP A 395 15.73 -1.75 -21.97
N GLY A 396 15.01 -1.70 -23.09
CA GLY A 396 15.06 -2.70 -24.15
C GLY A 396 13.71 -3.39 -24.39
N PRO A 397 13.71 -4.63 -24.92
CA PRO A 397 12.49 -5.38 -25.13
C PRO A 397 11.66 -5.50 -23.85
N ALA A 398 10.34 -5.33 -23.95
CA ALA A 398 9.43 -5.26 -22.82
C ALA A 398 9.51 -6.48 -21.89
N GLU A 399 9.79 -7.67 -22.43
CA GLU A 399 9.95 -8.90 -21.66
C GLU A 399 11.24 -8.94 -20.81
N ARG A 400 12.18 -8.02 -21.04
CA ARG A 400 13.46 -7.92 -20.31
C ARG A 400 13.63 -6.64 -19.53
N ALA A 401 12.87 -5.61 -19.91
CA ALA A 401 12.85 -4.31 -19.25
C ALA A 401 12.38 -4.47 -17.81
N LEU A 402 12.93 -3.62 -16.94
CA LEU A 402 12.58 -3.57 -15.53
C LEU A 402 12.21 -2.13 -15.16
N LEU A 403 11.22 -2.06 -14.28
CA LEU A 403 10.72 -0.85 -13.61
C LEU A 403 10.89 -1.05 -12.09
N GLN A 404 10.66 -0.01 -11.31
CA GLN A 404 10.64 -0.07 -9.85
C GLN A 404 9.50 0.78 -9.30
N HIS A 405 8.46 0.10 -8.81
CA HIS A 405 7.28 0.68 -8.16
C HIS A 405 6.68 1.90 -8.92
N PRO A 406 6.28 1.73 -10.19
CA PRO A 406 5.74 2.82 -10.99
C PRO A 406 4.35 3.24 -10.47
N LEU A 407 4.12 4.54 -10.26
CA LEU A 407 2.85 5.05 -9.74
C LEU A 407 1.94 5.66 -10.80
N GLY A 408 2.48 6.08 -11.95
CA GLY A 408 1.74 6.85 -12.96
C GLY A 408 1.94 6.31 -14.37
N VAL A 409 0.91 6.42 -15.19
CA VAL A 409 0.95 6.12 -16.63
C VAL A 409 0.25 7.23 -17.41
N CYS A 410 0.72 7.50 -18.61
CA CYS A 410 0.10 8.49 -19.50
C CYS A 410 0.12 7.96 -20.95
N ALA A 411 -1.05 7.61 -21.47
CA ALA A 411 -1.21 7.20 -22.86
C ALA A 411 -1.01 8.40 -23.80
N LEU A 412 -0.20 8.21 -24.84
CA LEU A 412 0.12 9.24 -25.82
C LEU A 412 -0.71 9.08 -27.11
N PRO A 413 -0.91 10.17 -27.89
CA PRO A 413 -1.64 10.11 -29.16
C PRO A 413 -1.03 9.21 -30.23
N ASP A 414 0.25 8.87 -30.11
CA ASP A 414 0.92 7.93 -31.02
C ASP A 414 0.76 6.45 -30.63
N GLY A 415 -0.01 6.17 -29.57
CA GLY A 415 -0.29 4.82 -29.07
C GLY A 415 0.74 4.28 -28.09
N SER A 416 1.85 5.00 -27.87
CA SER A 416 2.81 4.66 -26.82
C SER A 416 2.34 5.15 -25.45
N VAL A 417 3.02 4.69 -24.39
CA VAL A 417 2.65 4.99 -23.01
C VAL A 417 3.88 5.48 -22.26
N LEU A 418 3.75 6.60 -21.57
CA LEU A 418 4.74 7.04 -20.61
C LEU A 418 4.44 6.44 -19.24
N VAL A 419 5.50 6.17 -18.49
CA VAL A 419 5.44 5.53 -17.17
C VAL A 419 6.27 6.38 -16.21
N ALA A 420 5.66 6.78 -15.10
CA ALA A 420 6.36 7.38 -13.98
C ALA A 420 6.98 6.23 -13.18
N ASP A 421 8.24 5.92 -13.47
CA ASP A 421 9.01 4.83 -12.87
C ASP A 421 9.60 5.35 -11.55
N THR A 422 8.72 5.45 -10.56
CA THR A 422 8.84 6.34 -9.39
C THR A 422 10.12 6.11 -8.60
N TYR A 423 10.45 4.86 -8.25
CA TYR A 423 11.61 4.56 -7.43
C TYR A 423 12.93 4.53 -8.21
N ASN A 424 12.87 4.44 -9.54
CA ASN A 424 14.03 4.70 -10.38
C ASN A 424 14.24 6.21 -10.65
N GLY A 425 13.35 7.08 -10.14
CA GLY A 425 13.43 8.52 -10.38
C GLY A 425 13.38 8.88 -11.86
N ALA A 426 12.58 8.15 -12.65
CA ALA A 426 12.63 8.22 -14.11
C ALA A 426 11.24 8.31 -14.77
N VAL A 427 11.23 8.85 -15.98
CA VAL A 427 10.13 8.68 -16.93
C VAL A 427 10.56 7.69 -17.99
N ARG A 428 9.77 6.63 -18.17
CA ARG A 428 9.99 5.58 -19.17
C ARG A 428 8.91 5.68 -20.25
N ARG A 429 9.20 5.13 -21.42
CA ARG A 429 8.26 5.04 -22.53
C ARG A 429 8.19 3.61 -23.04
N PHE A 430 7.00 3.05 -23.06
CA PHE A 430 6.70 1.78 -23.72
C PHE A 430 6.02 2.04 -25.07
N ASP A 431 6.55 1.45 -26.13
CA ASP A 431 5.97 1.48 -27.46
C ASP A 431 5.38 0.10 -27.82
N PRO A 432 4.03 -0.05 -27.85
CA PRO A 432 3.38 -1.30 -28.21
C PRO A 432 3.67 -1.78 -29.63
N ALA A 433 4.01 -0.88 -30.57
CA ALA A 433 4.25 -1.26 -31.95
C ALA A 433 5.60 -1.97 -32.13
N THR A 434 6.60 -1.62 -31.31
CA THR A 434 7.95 -2.20 -31.36
C THR A 434 8.23 -3.15 -30.19
N GLY A 435 7.42 -3.12 -29.14
CA GLY A 435 7.64 -3.89 -27.91
C GLY A 435 8.87 -3.42 -27.14
N GLN A 436 9.24 -2.14 -27.25
CA GLN A 436 10.43 -1.58 -26.61
C GLN A 436 10.07 -0.64 -25.45
N VAL A 437 10.90 -0.67 -24.43
CA VAL A 437 10.91 0.27 -23.31
C VAL A 437 12.19 1.09 -23.37
N GLY A 438 12.08 2.41 -23.25
CA GLY A 438 13.23 3.32 -23.21
C GLY A 438 13.08 4.40 -22.13
N THR A 439 14.21 4.86 -21.59
CA THR A 439 14.23 5.99 -20.66
C THR A 439 14.09 7.32 -21.42
N VAL A 440 13.17 8.16 -20.95
CA VAL A 440 12.85 9.50 -21.51
C VAL A 440 13.54 10.59 -20.69
N ALA A 441 13.52 10.45 -19.36
CA ALA A 441 14.11 11.36 -18.40
C ALA A 441 14.48 10.59 -17.13
N ASP A 442 15.47 11.09 -16.39
CA ASP A 442 15.95 10.55 -15.12
C ASP A 442 16.29 11.69 -14.14
N GLY A 443 16.70 11.34 -12.91
CA GLY A 443 17.06 12.30 -11.88
C GLY A 443 15.87 13.05 -11.27
N LEU A 444 14.67 12.47 -11.37
CA LEU A 444 13.42 13.01 -10.83
C LEU A 444 13.20 12.49 -9.41
N ALA A 445 12.64 13.34 -8.54
CA ALA A 445 12.38 12.97 -7.15
C ALA A 445 10.99 12.31 -7.01
N GLU A 446 10.98 10.98 -7.07
CA GLU A 446 9.77 10.14 -6.96
C GLU A 446 8.61 10.64 -7.83
N PRO A 447 8.73 10.58 -9.17
CA PRO A 447 7.66 10.99 -10.06
C PRO A 447 6.43 10.11 -9.82
N SER A 448 5.32 10.72 -9.43
CA SER A 448 4.08 10.01 -9.06
C SER A 448 3.03 10.03 -10.17
N ASP A 449 3.15 10.96 -11.12
CA ASP A 449 2.21 11.10 -12.22
C ASP A 449 2.78 11.81 -13.46
N LEU A 450 2.07 11.67 -14.58
CA LEU A 450 2.42 12.25 -15.87
C LEU A 450 1.18 12.81 -16.55
N VAL A 451 1.24 14.08 -16.95
CA VAL A 451 0.11 14.79 -17.54
C VAL A 451 0.47 15.33 -18.91
N LEU A 452 -0.27 14.89 -19.93
CA LEU A 452 -0.18 15.44 -21.28
C LEU A 452 -1.00 16.73 -21.37
N THR A 453 -0.34 17.84 -21.73
CA THR A 453 -1.01 19.12 -21.95
C THR A 453 -1.61 19.19 -23.36
N PRO A 454 -2.61 20.07 -23.61
CA PRO A 454 -3.17 20.30 -24.95
C PRO A 454 -2.14 20.72 -25.99
N GLY A 455 -1.03 21.32 -25.57
CA GLY A 455 0.09 21.71 -26.45
C GLY A 455 1.00 20.55 -26.87
N GLY A 456 0.81 19.36 -26.30
CA GLY A 456 1.65 18.18 -26.53
C GLY A 456 2.86 18.08 -25.60
N ASP A 457 3.06 19.04 -24.70
CA ASP A 457 4.07 18.96 -23.64
C ASP A 457 3.62 18.00 -22.55
N VAL A 458 4.57 17.38 -21.85
CA VAL A 458 4.31 16.51 -20.70
C VAL A 458 4.84 17.16 -19.42
N LEU A 459 3.99 17.23 -18.42
CA LEU A 459 4.34 17.59 -17.05
C LEU A 459 4.50 16.32 -16.22
N VAL A 460 5.54 16.30 -15.40
CA VAL A 460 5.80 15.24 -14.42
C VAL A 460 5.45 15.79 -13.04
N VAL A 461 4.63 15.07 -12.29
CA VAL A 461 4.39 15.37 -10.87
C VAL A 461 5.53 14.73 -10.07
N GLU A 462 6.46 15.54 -9.56
CA GLU A 462 7.56 15.05 -8.71
C GLU A 462 7.18 15.20 -7.24
N SER A 463 6.72 14.10 -6.64
CA SER A 463 6.12 14.14 -5.30
C SER A 463 7.16 14.56 -4.26
N ALA A 464 8.32 13.89 -4.22
CA ALA A 464 9.38 14.18 -3.25
C ALA A 464 10.12 15.51 -3.52
N ALA A 465 9.93 16.13 -4.69
CA ALA A 465 10.44 17.47 -4.98
C ALA A 465 9.40 18.58 -4.75
N HIS A 466 8.17 18.23 -4.35
CA HIS A 466 7.10 19.19 -4.06
C HIS A 466 6.76 20.12 -5.25
N ARG A 467 6.82 19.62 -6.49
CA ARG A 467 6.61 20.44 -7.70
C ARG A 467 6.12 19.64 -8.90
N LEU A 468 5.70 20.36 -9.94
CA LEU A 468 5.50 19.83 -11.28
C LEU A 468 6.67 20.27 -12.17
N THR A 469 7.21 19.36 -12.98
CA THR A 469 8.34 19.62 -13.87
C THR A 469 7.98 19.32 -15.30
N ARG A 470 8.23 20.26 -16.22
CA ARG A 470 8.03 20.03 -17.65
C ARG A 470 9.17 19.21 -18.23
N LEU A 471 8.85 18.15 -18.98
CA LEU A 471 9.85 17.41 -19.73
C LEU A 471 10.53 18.30 -20.77
N ALA A 472 11.83 18.09 -20.98
CA ALA A 472 12.59 18.86 -21.94
C ALA A 472 12.03 18.69 -23.38
N PRO A 473 12.04 19.75 -24.21
CA PRO A 473 11.62 19.63 -25.61
C PRO A 473 12.39 18.53 -26.34
N GLY A 474 11.67 17.64 -27.02
CA GLY A 474 12.26 16.50 -27.74
C GLY A 474 12.62 15.29 -26.87
N ALA A 475 12.43 15.32 -25.55
CA ALA A 475 12.67 14.18 -24.66
C ALA A 475 11.88 12.94 -25.12
N LEU A 476 10.61 13.13 -25.51
CA LEU A 476 9.76 12.03 -25.99
C LEU A 476 10.34 11.30 -27.21
N THR A 477 10.98 12.03 -28.13
CA THR A 477 11.61 11.46 -29.33
C THR A 477 13.02 10.93 -29.07
N ALA A 478 13.63 11.30 -27.95
CA ALA A 478 14.95 10.82 -27.54
C ALA A 478 14.89 9.44 -26.85
N ALA A 479 13.70 8.97 -26.47
CA ALA A 479 13.50 7.63 -25.91
C ALA A 479 14.10 6.56 -26.83
N GLY A 480 15.03 5.76 -26.32
CA GLY A 480 15.75 4.74 -27.08
C GLY A 480 16.97 5.23 -27.88
N ALA A 481 17.33 6.52 -27.80
CA ALA A 481 18.58 7.04 -28.37
C ALA A 481 19.83 6.55 -27.61
N SER A 482 19.66 6.20 -26.34
CA SER A 482 20.62 5.48 -25.50
C SER A 482 19.88 4.40 -24.71
N THR A 483 20.51 3.24 -24.53
CA THR A 483 19.95 2.14 -23.73
C THR A 483 20.47 2.24 -22.31
N VAL A 484 19.58 2.38 -21.33
CA VAL A 484 19.94 2.22 -19.91
C VAL A 484 19.98 0.73 -19.57
N ASP A 485 21.16 0.22 -19.24
CA ASP A 485 21.36 -1.14 -18.68
C ASP A 485 21.77 -1.00 -17.22
N GLY A 486 20.84 -0.47 -16.41
CA GLY A 486 21.04 -0.24 -15.00
C GLY A 486 20.99 -1.54 -14.18
N PRO A 487 21.17 -1.44 -12.85
CA PRO A 487 21.18 -2.61 -11.99
C PRO A 487 19.83 -3.34 -12.03
N ARG A 488 19.92 -4.66 -12.16
CA ARG A 488 18.80 -5.59 -12.02
C ARG A 488 18.74 -6.00 -10.57
N HIS A 489 17.62 -5.75 -9.92
CA HIS A 489 17.42 -6.14 -8.54
C HIS A 489 16.42 -7.28 -8.48
N ARG A 490 16.72 -8.19 -7.56
CA ARG A 490 15.77 -9.18 -7.11
C ARG A 490 15.78 -9.14 -5.60
N LEU A 491 14.63 -8.92 -4.98
CA LEU A 491 14.57 -8.99 -3.52
C LEU A 491 14.76 -10.45 -3.09
N GLU A 492 15.99 -10.81 -2.74
CA GLU A 492 16.30 -12.11 -2.14
C GLU A 492 16.04 -12.06 -0.64
N ARG A 493 14.76 -12.14 -0.25
CA ARG A 493 14.43 -12.50 1.13
C ARG A 493 15.07 -13.86 1.42
N LYS A 494 15.86 -13.94 2.49
CA LYS A 494 16.57 -15.17 2.87
C LYS A 494 15.57 -16.32 2.92
N PRO A 495 15.72 -17.35 2.07
CA PRO A 495 14.72 -18.40 1.98
C PRO A 495 14.68 -19.19 3.28
N THR A 496 13.47 -19.63 3.65
CA THR A 496 13.30 -20.60 4.73
C THR A 496 13.74 -21.96 4.21
N ASP A 497 14.74 -22.55 4.87
CA ASP A 497 15.19 -23.89 4.53
C ASP A 497 14.13 -24.92 4.98
N VAL A 498 13.58 -25.67 4.02
CA VAL A 498 12.56 -26.70 4.26
C VAL A 498 13.03 -28.06 3.75
N ALA A 499 12.61 -29.14 4.40
CA ALA A 499 12.92 -30.48 3.94
C ALA A 499 12.01 -30.91 2.77
N ALA A 500 12.55 -31.70 1.85
CA ALA A 500 11.74 -32.40 0.86
C ALA A 500 10.81 -33.41 1.54
N GLY A 501 9.63 -33.65 0.94
CA GLY A 501 8.61 -34.52 1.50
C GLY A 501 7.63 -33.77 2.39
N GLU A 502 7.23 -34.36 3.52
CA GLU A 502 6.17 -33.79 4.37
C GLU A 502 6.65 -32.54 5.13
N LEU A 503 5.91 -31.44 4.94
CA LEU A 503 6.08 -30.16 5.63
C LEU A 503 4.74 -29.78 6.28
N THR A 504 4.74 -29.52 7.58
CA THR A 504 3.57 -28.95 8.27
C THR A 504 3.60 -27.44 8.17
N LEU A 505 2.62 -26.84 7.50
CA LEU A 505 2.37 -25.40 7.53
C LEU A 505 1.40 -25.10 8.69
N ASP A 506 1.83 -24.28 9.65
CA ASP A 506 1.00 -23.87 10.78
C ASP A 506 0.80 -22.36 10.77
N VAL A 507 -0.43 -21.91 10.59
CA VAL A 507 -0.81 -20.50 10.82
C VAL A 507 -1.21 -20.34 12.28
N ILE A 508 -0.41 -19.59 13.03
CA ILE A 508 -0.61 -19.39 14.46
C ILE A 508 -1.55 -18.21 14.66
N PHE A 509 -2.67 -18.49 15.29
CA PHE A 509 -3.69 -17.50 15.58
C PHE A 509 -4.26 -17.71 16.99
N THR A 510 -4.26 -16.64 17.77
CA THR A 510 -4.97 -16.54 19.06
C THR A 510 -5.89 -15.34 18.98
N PRO A 511 -7.22 -15.49 19.20
CA PRO A 511 -8.14 -14.36 19.25
C PRO A 511 -7.69 -13.27 20.21
N ALA A 512 -8.08 -12.03 19.95
CA ALA A 512 -7.80 -10.94 20.89
C ALA A 512 -8.42 -11.23 22.26
N PRO A 513 -7.86 -10.65 23.35
CA PRO A 513 -8.52 -10.71 24.64
C PRO A 513 -9.97 -10.23 24.53
N GLY A 514 -10.91 -10.98 25.09
CA GLY A 514 -12.35 -10.70 24.99
C GLY A 514 -13.00 -11.01 23.64
N GLN A 515 -12.31 -11.67 22.71
CA GLN A 515 -12.89 -12.14 21.44
C GLN A 515 -12.82 -13.67 21.32
N LYS A 516 -13.70 -14.25 20.50
CA LYS A 516 -13.73 -15.69 20.18
C LYS A 516 -13.92 -15.92 18.69
N LEU A 517 -13.43 -17.06 18.19
CA LEU A 517 -13.87 -17.55 16.88
C LEU A 517 -15.37 -17.86 16.96
N ASP A 518 -16.16 -17.29 16.05
CA ASP A 518 -17.60 -17.54 15.99
C ASP A 518 -17.94 -18.40 14.77
N GLU A 519 -18.28 -19.66 15.02
CA GLU A 519 -18.61 -20.64 13.98
C GLU A 519 -20.13 -20.69 13.68
N THR A 520 -20.93 -19.80 14.28
CA THR A 520 -22.40 -19.86 14.24
C THR A 520 -22.97 -19.83 12.81
N TYR A 521 -22.31 -19.14 11.88
CA TYR A 521 -22.74 -18.99 10.48
C TYR A 521 -21.81 -19.66 9.46
N GLY A 522 -20.87 -20.48 9.92
CA GLY A 522 -19.89 -21.14 9.08
C GLY A 522 -18.48 -21.09 9.65
N PRO A 523 -17.48 -21.61 8.93
CA PRO A 523 -16.11 -21.61 9.39
C PRO A 523 -15.58 -20.18 9.53
N SER A 524 -15.09 -19.84 10.71
CA SER A 524 -14.53 -18.52 11.00
C SER A 524 -13.11 -18.35 10.47
N THR A 525 -12.53 -19.38 9.86
CA THR A 525 -11.15 -19.38 9.37
C THR A 525 -11.07 -19.91 7.95
N ARG A 526 -10.09 -19.40 7.20
CA ARG A 526 -9.79 -19.82 5.84
C ARG A 526 -8.29 -19.77 5.61
N LEU A 527 -7.77 -20.82 4.98
CA LEU A 527 -6.37 -20.94 4.58
C LEU A 527 -6.30 -21.33 3.10
N VAL A 528 -5.62 -20.54 2.29
CA VAL A 528 -5.33 -20.84 0.87
C VAL A 528 -3.83 -21.00 0.72
N VAL A 529 -3.41 -22.08 0.05
CA VAL A 529 -1.99 -22.35 -0.22
C VAL A 529 -1.77 -22.57 -1.70
N SER A 530 -0.79 -21.89 -2.28
CA SER A 530 -0.27 -22.15 -3.63
C SER A 530 1.26 -22.04 -3.62
N ALA A 531 1.88 -22.36 -4.74
CA ALA A 531 3.33 -22.25 -4.91
C ALA A 531 3.71 -21.72 -6.28
N SER A 532 4.86 -21.05 -6.33
CA SER A 532 5.54 -20.66 -7.55
C SER A 532 7.01 -21.12 -7.48
N PRO A 533 7.47 -22.02 -8.35
CA PRO A 533 6.69 -22.67 -9.41
C PRO A 533 5.66 -23.66 -8.79
N PRO A 534 4.50 -23.92 -9.46
CA PRO A 534 3.47 -24.82 -8.92
C PRO A 534 3.97 -26.22 -8.58
N GLU A 535 4.97 -26.70 -9.31
CA GLU A 535 5.63 -28.00 -9.13
C GLU A 535 6.35 -28.14 -7.79
N LEU A 536 6.60 -27.04 -7.08
CA LEU A 536 7.16 -27.09 -5.72
C LEU A 536 6.28 -27.90 -4.77
N LEU A 537 4.95 -27.89 -4.97
CA LEU A 537 3.99 -28.64 -4.17
C LEU A 537 3.42 -29.81 -4.96
N VAL A 538 3.76 -31.02 -4.52
CA VAL A 538 3.14 -32.27 -5.02
C VAL A 538 1.71 -32.40 -4.48
N GLU A 539 1.52 -32.06 -3.19
CA GLU A 539 0.23 -32.07 -2.51
C GLU A 539 0.13 -30.91 -1.51
N GLY A 540 -1.10 -30.51 -1.18
CA GLY A 540 -1.36 -29.50 -0.14
C GLY A 540 -1.66 -28.09 -0.65
N ALA A 541 -1.72 -27.87 -1.97
CA ALA A 541 -2.25 -26.63 -2.54
C ALA A 541 -3.80 -26.57 -2.46
N GLY A 542 -4.37 -25.37 -2.54
CA GLY A 542 -5.81 -25.11 -2.53
C GLY A 542 -6.32 -24.49 -1.23
N THR A 543 -7.64 -24.49 -1.03
CA THR A 543 -8.32 -23.84 0.10
C THR A 543 -8.77 -24.85 1.17
N THR A 544 -8.64 -24.50 2.45
CA THR A 544 -9.19 -25.22 3.60
C THR A 544 -9.66 -24.23 4.68
N THR A 545 -10.29 -24.71 5.73
CA THR A 545 -10.67 -23.94 6.92
C THR A 545 -9.69 -24.14 8.07
N ASP A 546 -8.97 -25.27 8.11
CA ASP A 546 -7.95 -25.51 9.13
C ASP A 546 -6.77 -24.55 8.94
N LEU A 547 -6.33 -23.92 10.04
CA LEU A 547 -5.13 -23.07 10.04
C LEU A 547 -3.81 -23.88 10.05
N SER A 548 -3.88 -25.21 10.11
CA SER A 548 -2.74 -26.11 9.96
C SER A 548 -2.95 -27.04 8.77
N ARG A 549 -1.88 -27.27 7.99
CA ARG A 549 -1.96 -28.09 6.78
C ARG A 549 -0.69 -28.89 6.52
N ARG A 550 -0.87 -30.15 6.13
CA ARG A 550 0.20 -30.99 5.55
C ARG A 550 0.43 -30.63 4.08
N LEU A 551 1.67 -30.26 3.77
CA LEU A 551 2.17 -30.05 2.41
C LEU A 551 3.13 -31.19 2.05
N VAL A 552 3.26 -31.49 0.75
CA VAL A 552 4.30 -32.38 0.24
C VAL A 552 5.16 -31.59 -0.74
N VAL A 553 6.40 -31.29 -0.33
CA VAL A 553 7.37 -30.50 -1.10
C VAL A 553 8.16 -31.42 -2.03
N ASP A 554 8.23 -31.07 -3.31
CA ASP A 554 9.03 -31.81 -4.29
C ASP A 554 10.53 -31.55 -4.07
N GLY A 555 11.29 -32.63 -3.84
CA GLY A 555 12.75 -32.56 -3.71
C GLY A 555 13.50 -32.25 -5.00
N ALA A 556 12.84 -32.33 -6.17
CA ALA A 556 13.42 -31.95 -7.45
C ALA A 556 13.45 -30.43 -7.66
N VAL A 557 12.59 -29.68 -6.96
CA VAL A 557 12.55 -28.22 -7.04
C VAL A 557 13.45 -27.63 -5.96
N ALA A 558 14.58 -27.04 -6.36
CA ALA A 558 15.57 -26.54 -5.40
C ALA A 558 15.09 -25.33 -4.57
N GLN A 559 14.20 -24.52 -5.15
CA GLN A 559 13.69 -23.28 -4.53
C GLN A 559 12.35 -22.86 -5.14
N GLY A 560 11.57 -22.11 -4.38
CA GLY A 560 10.36 -21.45 -4.85
C GLY A 560 9.74 -20.57 -3.77
N VAL A 561 8.49 -20.15 -3.98
CA VAL A 561 7.74 -19.32 -3.04
C VAL A 561 6.44 -20.04 -2.72
N LEU A 562 6.18 -20.27 -1.43
CA LEU A 562 4.86 -20.67 -0.94
C LEU A 562 4.01 -19.42 -0.75
N GLN A 563 2.89 -19.34 -1.46
CA GLN A 563 1.89 -18.30 -1.27
C GLN A 563 0.84 -18.84 -0.29
N VAL A 564 0.69 -18.17 0.85
CA VAL A 564 -0.23 -18.58 1.91
C VAL A 564 -1.13 -17.40 2.24
N THR A 565 -2.44 -17.56 2.11
CA THR A 565 -3.41 -16.57 2.60
C THR A 565 -4.13 -17.17 3.79
N ALA A 566 -4.10 -16.51 4.94
CA ALA A 566 -4.94 -16.88 6.07
C ALA A 566 -5.91 -15.77 6.43
N GLN A 567 -7.11 -16.18 6.82
CA GLN A 567 -8.15 -15.30 7.33
C GLN A 567 -8.72 -15.92 8.60
N ALA A 568 -9.00 -15.08 9.59
CA ALA A 568 -9.67 -15.44 10.82
C ALA A 568 -10.67 -14.34 11.21
N ALA A 569 -11.93 -14.73 11.37
CA ALA A 569 -13.00 -13.88 11.86
C ALA A 569 -13.23 -14.16 13.36
N THR A 570 -13.21 -13.12 14.17
CA THR A 570 -13.44 -13.20 15.61
C THR A 570 -14.51 -12.21 16.03
N CYS A 571 -15.43 -12.62 16.90
CA CYS A 571 -16.47 -11.74 17.42
C CYS A 571 -16.27 -11.49 18.91
N ASP A 572 -16.75 -10.34 19.39
CA ASP A 572 -16.73 -10.02 20.81
C ASP A 572 -17.44 -11.10 21.65
N ALA A 573 -16.80 -11.51 22.73
CA ALA A 573 -17.35 -12.49 23.65
C ALA A 573 -18.38 -11.84 24.58
N ASP A 574 -19.45 -12.58 24.88
CA ASP A 574 -20.39 -12.30 25.96
C ASP A 574 -21.15 -10.95 25.88
N VAL A 575 -21.45 -10.47 24.67
CA VAL A 575 -22.26 -9.27 24.40
C VAL A 575 -23.48 -9.58 23.50
N GLU A 576 -24.61 -8.89 23.72
CA GLU A 576 -25.90 -9.13 23.04
C GLU A 576 -25.88 -8.76 21.53
N HIS A 577 -24.95 -7.89 21.14
CA HIS A 577 -24.68 -7.50 19.75
C HIS A 577 -23.16 -7.53 19.50
N ALA A 578 -22.60 -8.73 19.34
CA ALA A 578 -21.17 -8.90 19.10
C ALA A 578 -20.75 -8.30 17.75
N ALA A 579 -19.78 -7.38 17.78
CA ALA A 579 -19.10 -6.96 16.56
C ALA A 579 -18.12 -8.07 16.15
N CYS A 580 -18.08 -8.37 14.86
CA CYS A 580 -17.16 -9.35 14.29
C CYS A 580 -16.06 -8.64 13.52
N HIS A 581 -14.85 -9.15 13.67
CA HIS A 581 -13.60 -8.58 13.21
C HIS A 581 -12.92 -9.58 12.30
N LEU A 582 -12.51 -9.15 11.12
CA LEU A 582 -11.74 -10.00 10.20
C LEU A 582 -10.28 -9.59 10.23
N THR A 583 -9.42 -10.59 10.46
CA THR A 583 -7.97 -10.48 10.33
C THR A 583 -7.53 -11.32 9.14
N ARG A 584 -6.74 -10.74 8.24
CA ARG A 584 -6.23 -11.40 7.03
C ARG A 584 -4.74 -11.13 6.87
N GLN A 585 -3.99 -12.13 6.40
CA GLN A 585 -2.63 -11.94 5.93
C GLN A 585 -2.34 -12.84 4.73
N ASP A 586 -1.64 -12.26 3.75
CA ASP A 586 -1.08 -12.96 2.60
C ASP A 586 0.45 -13.02 2.76
N TRP A 587 1.04 -14.21 2.84
CA TRP A 587 2.49 -14.43 2.88
C TRP A 587 2.96 -14.99 1.55
N GLY A 588 3.97 -14.36 0.95
CA GLY A 588 4.86 -15.05 0.02
C GLY A 588 6.09 -15.52 0.78
N VAL A 589 6.25 -16.81 1.07
CA VAL A 589 7.38 -17.36 1.82
C VAL A 589 8.38 -17.98 0.84
N PRO A 590 9.54 -17.34 0.58
CA PRO A 590 10.59 -17.98 -0.20
C PRO A 590 11.12 -19.18 0.57
N VAL A 591 11.20 -20.32 -0.09
CA VAL A 591 11.70 -21.57 0.47
C VAL A 591 12.83 -22.13 -0.38
N ARG A 592 13.80 -22.75 0.29
CA ARG A 592 14.88 -23.51 -0.33
C ARG A 592 14.81 -24.93 0.19
N VAL A 593 14.81 -25.90 -0.73
CA VAL A 593 14.67 -27.31 -0.36
C VAL A 593 16.05 -27.88 -0.08
N VAL A 594 16.28 -28.27 1.17
CA VAL A 594 17.56 -28.82 1.65
C VAL A 594 17.32 -30.06 2.51
N ALA A 595 18.30 -30.97 2.57
CA ALA A 595 18.13 -32.27 3.24
C ALA A 595 17.76 -32.15 4.73
N ASP A 596 18.35 -31.18 5.43
CA ASP A 596 18.16 -30.94 6.87
C ASP A 596 17.23 -29.74 7.14
N GLY A 597 16.39 -29.38 6.17
CA GLY A 597 15.48 -28.25 6.31
C GLY A 597 14.37 -28.47 7.33
N ALA A 598 13.69 -27.40 7.72
CA ALA A 598 12.58 -27.48 8.64
C ALA A 598 11.44 -28.35 8.07
N ARG A 599 10.82 -29.14 8.94
CA ARG A 599 9.60 -29.92 8.64
C ARG A 599 8.33 -29.27 9.15
N ARG A 600 8.47 -28.10 9.78
CA ARG A 600 7.38 -27.25 10.25
C ARG A 600 7.66 -25.82 9.79
N LEU A 601 6.67 -25.17 9.22
CA LEU A 601 6.70 -23.78 8.79
C LEU A 601 5.62 -23.00 9.57
N PRO A 602 5.98 -22.36 10.68
CA PRO A 602 5.04 -21.51 11.41
C PRO A 602 4.95 -20.12 10.76
N LEU A 603 3.73 -19.65 10.54
CA LEU A 603 3.38 -18.28 10.13
C LEU A 603 2.48 -17.68 11.19
N VAL A 604 2.94 -16.64 11.88
CA VAL A 604 2.19 -16.03 12.97
C VAL A 604 1.23 -15.00 12.37
N LEU A 605 -0.07 -15.26 12.44
CA LEU A 605 -1.10 -14.27 12.17
C LEU A 605 -1.32 -13.38 13.41
N ARG A 606 -1.47 -14.02 14.58
CA ARG A 606 -1.60 -13.35 15.88
C ARG A 606 -1.22 -14.28 17.02
N GLY A 607 -0.40 -13.80 17.95
CA GLY A 607 -0.03 -14.51 19.18
C GLY A 607 1.46 -14.85 19.23
N MET A 608 1.80 -15.96 19.88
CA MET A 608 3.18 -16.44 20.04
C MET A 608 3.27 -17.91 19.66
N ASP A 609 4.28 -18.28 18.87
CA ASP A 609 4.61 -19.69 18.64
C ASP A 609 5.16 -20.32 19.93
N GLN A 610 4.60 -21.44 20.35
CA GLN A 610 5.00 -22.14 21.58
C GLN A 610 5.82 -23.42 21.32
N GLY A 611 6.13 -23.75 20.07
CA GLY A 611 6.99 -24.89 19.71
C GLY A 611 6.75 -25.41 18.30
#